data_AF-A0A2D4UQ40-F1
#
_entry.id   AF-A0A2D4UQ40-F1
#
_cell.length_a   1.000
_cell.length_b   1.000
_cell.length_c   1.000
_cell.angle_alpha   90.00
_cell.angle_beta   90.00
_cell.angle_gamma   90.00
#
_symmetry.space_group_name_H-M   'P 1'
#
loop_
_entity.id
_entity.type
_entity.pdbx_description
1 polymer ?
#
loop_
_entity_poly.entity_id
_entity_poly.type
_entity_poly.pdbx_seq_one_letter_code
_entity_poly.pdbx_strand_id
1 'polypeptide(L)' 'MTGRRGAEEQASPLRGIKVIEFTHMVMGPTAGVILGDLGADVIKVEPLRGDNTRRLKGSGAGYFPMYNRNKRSIALDL' A
#
# COMPACT_ATOMS: atom_id res chain seq x y z
N MET A 1 -15.69 -26.76 11.19
CA MET A 1 -14.65 -25.76 10.84
C MET A 1 -14.48 -25.75 9.32
N THR A 2 -15.31 -24.95 8.65
CA THR A 2 -15.65 -25.09 7.22
C THR A 2 -14.96 -24.04 6.34
N GLY A 3 -14.14 -24.51 5.39
CA GLY A 3 -14.30 -24.27 3.95
C GLY A 3 -14.21 -22.86 3.32
N ARG A 4 -13.99 -21.76 4.04
CA ARG A 4 -14.15 -20.41 3.44
C ARG A 4 -12.91 -19.80 2.75
N ARG A 5 -11.72 -20.36 2.94
CA ARG A 5 -10.47 -19.73 2.42
C ARG A 5 -10.28 -19.82 0.89
N GLY A 6 -10.89 -20.79 0.22
CA GLY A 6 -10.64 -21.01 -1.22
C GLY A 6 -11.38 -20.08 -2.18
N ALA A 7 -12.57 -19.58 -1.80
CA ALA A 7 -13.38 -18.72 -2.68
C ALA A 7 -13.01 -17.23 -2.59
N GLU A 8 -12.61 -16.75 -1.41
CA GLU A 8 -12.20 -15.35 -1.22
C GLU A 8 -10.83 -15.07 -1.87
N GLU A 9 -9.92 -16.04 -1.86
CA GLU A 9 -8.58 -15.90 -2.46
C GLU A 9 -8.62 -15.89 -4.01
N GLN A 10 -9.71 -16.40 -4.61
CA GLN A 10 -9.93 -16.44 -6.06
C GLN A 10 -10.69 -15.21 -6.60
N ALA A 11 -11.31 -14.38 -5.74
CA ALA A 11 -12.25 -13.33 -6.15
C ALA A 11 -11.79 -11.89 -5.85
N SER A 12 -10.49 -11.63 -5.78
CA SER A 12 -10.00 -10.25 -5.62
C SER A 12 -9.99 -9.52 -6.98
N PRO A 13 -10.72 -8.40 -7.15
CA PRO A 13 -10.94 -7.78 -8.47
C PRO A 13 -9.68 -7.39 -9.25
N LEU A 14 -8.59 -7.10 -8.54
CA LEU A 14 -7.31 -6.69 -9.13
C LEU A 14 -6.21 -7.75 -9.00
N ARG A 15 -6.58 -9.01 -8.73
CA ARG A 15 -5.62 -10.11 -8.66
C ARG A 15 -4.77 -10.18 -9.93
N GLY A 16 -3.45 -10.25 -9.75
CA GLY A 16 -2.49 -10.34 -10.86
C GLY A 16 -2.07 -8.99 -11.45
N ILE A 17 -2.71 -7.88 -11.05
CA ILE A 17 -2.28 -6.53 -11.43
C ILE A 17 -1.13 -6.09 -10.54
N LYS A 18 -0.08 -5.51 -11.15
CA LYS A 18 1.03 -4.87 -10.46
C LYS A 18 0.95 -3.36 -10.63
N VAL A 19 1.14 -2.62 -9.54
CA VAL A 19 1.08 -1.15 -9.54
C VAL A 19 2.38 -0.61 -8.96
N ILE A 20 3.01 0.32 -9.68
CA ILE A 20 4.17 1.07 -9.17
C ILE A 20 3.67 2.44 -8.70
N GLU A 21 3.79 2.71 -7.40
CA GLU A 21 3.35 3.95 -6.76
C GLU A 21 4.54 4.86 -6.48
N PHE A 22 4.58 6.02 -7.16
CA PHE A 22 5.54 7.10 -6.90
C PHE A 22 4.97 8.23 -6.03
N THR A 23 3.74 8.06 -5.54
CA THR A 23 3.05 9.09 -4.77
C THR A 23 3.53 9.13 -3.32
N HIS A 24 3.30 10.26 -2.64
CA HIS A 24 3.75 10.51 -1.28
C HIS A 24 2.66 11.14 -0.42
N MET A 25 2.88 11.18 0.88
CA MET A 25 1.98 11.78 1.88
C MET A 25 0.65 11.01 2.00
N VAL A 26 -0.47 11.61 1.58
CA VAL A 26 -1.82 11.11 1.91
C VAL A 26 -2.66 10.81 0.67
N MET A 27 -2.95 11.82 -0.15
CA MET A 27 -3.93 11.69 -1.23
C MET A 27 -3.55 10.63 -2.26
N GLY A 28 -2.30 10.61 -2.70
CA GLY A 28 -1.82 9.60 -3.65
C GLY A 28 -1.77 8.19 -3.04
N PRO A 29 -1.14 8.00 -1.86
CA PRO A 29 -1.12 6.70 -1.18
C PRO A 29 -2.51 6.13 -0.87
N THR A 30 -3.53 6.97 -0.74
CA THR A 30 -4.93 6.54 -0.63
C THR A 30 -5.38 5.73 -1.85
N ALA A 31 -5.00 6.13 -3.06
CA ALA A 31 -5.32 5.35 -4.25
C ALA A 31 -4.64 3.97 -4.21
N GLY A 32 -3.35 3.92 -3.86
CA GLY A 32 -2.63 2.66 -3.78
C GLY A 32 -3.14 1.71 -2.71
N VAL A 33 -3.59 2.21 -1.55
CA VAL A 33 -4.18 1.32 -0.54
C VAL A 33 -5.51 0.74 -1.00
N ILE A 34 -6.34 1.51 -1.71
CA ILE A 34 -7.59 1.00 -2.31
C ILE A 34 -7.27 -0.10 -3.34
N LEU A 35 -6.27 0.11 -4.20
CA LEU A 35 -5.85 -0.90 -5.19
C LEU A 35 -5.30 -2.16 -4.51
N GLY A 36 -4.50 -2.02 -3.45
CA GLY A 36 -3.98 -3.14 -2.67
C GLY A 36 -5.07 -3.91 -1.93
N ASP A 37 -6.04 -3.20 -1.33
CA ASP A 37 -7.21 -3.79 -0.68
C ASP A 37 -8.09 -4.57 -1.69
N LEU A 38 -8.09 -4.16 -2.96
CA LEU A 38 -8.74 -4.86 -4.08
C LEU A 38 -7.86 -5.95 -4.73
N GLY A 39 -6.69 -6.27 -4.15
CA GLY A 39 -5.85 -7.40 -4.53
C GLY A 39 -4.70 -7.12 -5.50
N ALA A 40 -4.43 -5.86 -5.82
CA ALA A 40 -3.26 -5.52 -6.61
C ALA A 40 -1.97 -5.69 -5.79
N ASP A 41 -0.89 -6.09 -6.46
CA ASP A 41 0.46 -6.07 -5.90
C ASP A 41 1.04 -4.66 -6.07
N VAL A 42 0.91 -3.84 -5.02
CA VAL A 42 1.33 -2.44 -5.03
C VAL A 42 2.74 -2.30 -4.46
N ILE A 43 3.65 -1.74 -5.26
CA ILE A 43 5.03 -1.45 -4.89
C ILE A 43 5.19 0.06 -4.79
N LYS A 44 5.39 0.56 -3.57
CA LYS A 44 5.74 1.95 -3.31
C LYS A 44 7.22 2.18 -3.58
N VAL A 45 7.52 3.09 -4.49
CA VAL A 45 8.85 3.66 -4.66
C VAL A 45 8.97 4.89 -3.78
N GLU A 46 9.96 4.92 -2.91
CA GLU A 46 10.21 6.03 -2.01
C GLU A 46 11.69 6.46 -2.02
N PRO A 47 12.01 7.68 -1.56
CA PRO A 47 13.41 8.10 -1.40
C PRO A 47 14.16 7.19 -0.43
N LEU A 48 15.50 7.23 -0.43
CA LEU A 48 16.35 6.50 0.54
C LEU A 48 16.01 6.80 2.01
N ARG A 49 15.54 8.02 2.28
CA ARG A 49 15.06 8.41 3.62
C ARG A 49 13.64 7.91 3.94
N GLY A 50 12.94 7.30 2.99
CA GLY A 50 11.53 6.91 3.08
C GLY A 50 10.54 8.09 3.07
N ASP A 51 9.26 7.78 2.88
CA ASP A 51 8.14 8.73 2.92
C ASP A 51 8.13 9.57 4.21
N ASN A 52 7.86 10.87 4.12
CA ASN A 52 7.84 11.78 5.26
C ASN A 52 6.79 11.39 6.31
N THR A 53 5.71 10.72 5.91
CA THR A 53 4.67 10.24 6.83
C THR A 53 5.17 9.20 7.83
N ARG A 54 6.31 8.54 7.58
CA ARG A 54 6.96 7.59 8.51
C ARG A 54 7.43 8.25 9.81
N ARG A 55 7.65 9.57 9.80
CA ARG A 55 8.25 10.34 10.90
C ARG A 55 7.28 11.35 11.55
N LEU A 56 6.02 11.38 11.11
CA LEU A 56 5.04 12.29 11.69
C LEU A 56 4.78 11.92 13.15
N LYS A 57 4.49 12.93 13.96
CA LYS A 57 4.21 12.82 15.40
C LYS A 57 2.81 13.35 15.71
N GLY A 58 2.35 13.12 16.93
CA GLY A 58 1.03 13.57 17.37
C GLY A 58 -0.09 12.97 16.53
N SER A 59 -1.03 13.80 16.08
CA SER A 59 -2.17 13.36 15.25
C SER A 59 -1.76 12.73 13.91
N GLY A 60 -0.54 12.96 13.43
CA GLY A 60 -0.03 12.40 12.18
C GLY A 60 0.67 11.03 12.32
N ALA A 61 0.91 10.54 13.53
CA ALA A 61 1.74 9.35 13.77
C ALA A 61 1.21 8.07 13.09
N GLY A 62 -0.10 7.98 12.85
CA GLY A 62 -0.73 6.85 12.19
C GLY A 62 -0.79 6.93 10.66
N TYR A 63 -0.34 8.02 10.03
CA TYR A 63 -0.60 8.25 8.61
C TYR A 63 0.10 7.23 7.71
N PHE A 64 1.36 6.93 7.98
CA PHE A 64 2.10 5.96 7.17
C PHE A 64 1.44 4.57 7.16
N PRO A 65 1.20 3.90 8.31
CA PRO A 65 0.55 2.59 8.29
C PRO A 65 -0.89 2.64 7.75
N MET A 66 -1.62 3.73 7.97
CA MET A 66 -3.00 3.86 7.48
C MET A 66 -3.08 3.89 5.94
N TYR A 67 -2.20 4.64 5.28
CA TYR A 67 -2.23 4.82 3.83
C TYR A 67 -1.26 3.92 3.04
N ASN A 68 -0.42 3.13 3.71
CA ASN A 68 0.57 2.26 3.06
C ASN A 68 0.50 0.79 3.51
N ARG A 69 -0.55 0.39 4.24
CA ARG A 69 -0.85 -1.04 4.44
C ARG A 69 -0.99 -1.77 3.10
N ASN A 70 -0.74 -3.08 3.10
CA ASN A 70 -0.84 -3.96 1.93
C ASN A 70 0.10 -3.62 0.76
N LYS A 71 1.01 -2.65 0.94
CA LYS A 71 2.03 -2.30 -0.05
C LYS A 71 3.37 -2.94 0.31
N ARG A 72 4.11 -3.35 -0.71
CA ARG A 72 5.56 -3.58 -0.62
C ARG A 72 6.27 -2.26 -0.90
N SER A 73 7.47 -2.08 -0.39
CA SER A 73 8.20 -0.81 -0.56
C SER A 73 9.63 -1.06 -1.01
N ILE A 74 10.10 -0.22 -1.93
CA ILE A 74 11.49 -0.14 -2.35
C ILE A 74 11.95 1.31 -2.25
N ALA A 75 13.14 1.51 -1.68
CA ALA A 75 13.77 2.82 -1.60
C ALA A 75 14.81 2.97 -2.73
N LEU A 76 14.73 4.05 -3.50
CA LEU A 76 15.60 4.34 -4.64
C LEU A 76 16.06 5.80 -4.60
N ASP A 77 17.18 6.07 -5.27
CA ASP A 77 17.63 7.41 -5.66
C ASP A 77 17.51 7.49 -7.19
N LEU A 78 16.68 8.40 -7.69
CA LEU A 78 16.24 8.47 -9.10
C LEU A 78 16.80 9.72 -9.79
#